data_AF-A0A8B9ZR42-F1
#
_entry.id   AF-A0A8B9ZR42-F1
#
_cell.length_a   1.000
_cell.length_b   1.000
_cell.length_c   1.000
_cell.angle_alpha   90.00
_cell.angle_beta   90.00
_cell.angle_gamma   90.00
#
_symmetry.space_group_name_H-M   'P 1'
#
loop_
_entity.id
_entity.type
_entity.pdbx_description
1 polymer ?
#
loop_
_entity_poly.entity_id
_entity_poly.type
_entity_poly.pdbx_seq_one_letter_code
_entity_poly.pdbx_strand_id
1 'polypeptide(L)'
;MCKLTASNLGFLSSTAKCQCKIAPKERKNCGHPGISAADCRKAGCCFNASVPGVPWCFTAKPKKVKKVCPADPRIRVNCGYPGITAKECTSRKCCFRAHPAGVPWCFYHRTVEEGNISHETLPVCPHGCPAAPKQDKLSSPSQWGFRVPRA
;
A
#
# COMPACT_ATOMS: atom_id res chain seq x y z
N MET A 1 -4.10 16.61 -7.76
CA MET A 1 -3.45 15.29 -7.54
C MET A 1 -3.96 14.31 -8.59
N CYS A 2 -3.09 13.54 -9.26
CA CYS A 2 -3.51 12.58 -10.30
C CYS A 2 -4.14 11.33 -9.65
N LYS A 3 -5.42 11.08 -9.89
CA LYS A 3 -6.09 9.83 -9.50
C LYS A 3 -5.73 8.73 -10.51
N LEU A 4 -5.14 7.64 -10.04
CA LEU A 4 -5.00 6.39 -10.79
C LEU A 4 -6.37 5.70 -10.79
N THR A 5 -7.10 5.75 -11.90
CA THR A 5 -8.31 4.94 -12.05
C THR A 5 -7.88 3.51 -12.32
N ALA A 6 -8.12 2.62 -11.35
CA ALA A 6 -7.99 1.18 -11.55
C ALA A 6 -9.03 0.75 -12.60
N SER A 7 -8.56 0.31 -13.76
CA SER A 7 -9.38 -0.43 -14.71
C SER A 7 -8.81 -1.83 -14.84
N ASN A 8 -9.73 -2.79 -14.84
CA ASN A 8 -9.58 -4.21 -14.56
C ASN A 8 -8.62 -4.97 -15.50
N LEU A 9 -8.01 -6.03 -14.94
CA LEU A 9 -7.32 -7.17 -15.56
C LEU A 9 -6.24 -6.90 -16.64
N GLY A 10 -4.97 -7.12 -16.26
CA GLY A 10 -3.86 -7.35 -17.18
C GLY A 10 -2.58 -6.66 -16.74
N PHE A 11 -1.67 -7.39 -16.11
CA PHE A 11 -0.33 -6.90 -15.73
C PHE A 11 0.56 -6.81 -16.99
N LEU A 12 0.24 -5.89 -17.90
CA LEU A 12 1.07 -5.49 -19.04
C LEU A 12 1.27 -3.98 -18.96
N SER A 13 2.30 -3.60 -18.18
CA SER A 13 3.02 -2.31 -18.13
C SER A 13 2.38 -1.11 -18.87
N SER A 14 1.15 -0.73 -18.51
CA SER A 14 0.61 0.55 -18.93
C SER A 14 1.20 1.62 -18.01
N THR A 15 2.25 2.30 -18.49
CA THR A 15 2.80 3.47 -17.83
C THR A 15 1.69 4.46 -17.53
N ALA A 16 1.51 4.81 -16.26
CA ALA A 16 0.43 5.70 -15.86
C ALA A 16 0.62 7.07 -16.55
N LYS A 17 -0.47 7.69 -17.01
CA LYS A 17 -0.44 8.98 -17.75
C LYS A 17 0.43 10.05 -17.08
N CYS A 18 0.51 10.05 -15.74
CA CYS A 18 1.27 11.04 -14.99
C CYS A 18 2.79 10.76 -14.98
N GLN A 19 3.21 9.51 -15.19
CA GLN A 19 4.62 9.16 -15.38
C GLN A 19 5.16 9.65 -16.73
N CYS A 20 4.29 9.98 -17.69
CA CYS A 20 4.67 10.53 -18.99
C CYS A 20 4.78 12.06 -19.02
N LYS A 21 4.49 12.75 -17.91
CA LYS A 21 4.64 14.21 -17.80
C LYS A 21 6.09 14.57 -17.54
N ILE A 22 6.93 14.45 -18.57
CA ILE A 22 8.35 14.79 -18.58
C ILE A 22 8.57 15.95 -19.54
N ALA A 23 9.29 16.98 -19.10
CA ALA A 23 9.63 18.12 -19.94
C ALA A 23 10.42 17.64 -21.17
N PRO A 24 10.18 18.17 -22.38
CA PRO A 24 10.83 17.71 -23.61
C PRO A 24 12.36 17.57 -23.51
N LYS A 25 13.01 18.51 -22.83
CA LYS A 25 14.48 18.54 -22.64
C LYS A 25 15.00 17.45 -21.68
N GLU A 26 14.15 16.91 -20.81
CA GLU A 26 14.50 15.86 -19.84
C GLU A 26 14.20 14.44 -20.36
N ARG A 27 13.58 14.33 -21.54
CA ARG A 27 13.18 13.04 -22.12
C ARG A 27 14.42 12.23 -22.47
N LYS A 28 14.49 11.00 -21.98
CA LYS A 28 15.50 10.01 -22.36
C LYS A 28 14.91 9.03 -23.36
N ASN A 29 15.60 8.79 -24.46
CA ASN A 29 15.13 7.88 -25.51
C ASN A 29 14.90 6.47 -24.95
N CYS A 30 13.80 5.83 -25.37
CA CYS A 30 13.44 4.46 -24.97
C CYS A 30 13.21 3.51 -26.16
N GLY A 31 13.15 4.03 -27.39
CA GLY A 31 12.87 3.23 -28.58
C GLY A 31 13.94 3.39 -29.66
N HIS A 32 13.80 2.61 -30.73
CA HIS A 32 14.58 2.84 -31.95
C HIS A 32 14.02 4.03 -32.76
N PRO A 33 14.81 4.62 -33.67
CA PRO A 33 14.30 5.64 -34.59
C PRO A 33 13.10 5.11 -35.39
N GLY A 34 12.09 5.95 -35.59
CA GLY A 34 10.88 5.58 -36.34
C GLY A 34 9.91 4.62 -35.62
N ILE A 35 10.12 4.33 -34.33
CA ILE A 35 9.22 3.47 -33.56
C ILE A 35 7.77 3.99 -33.58
N SER A 36 6.81 3.07 -33.77
CA SER A 36 5.40 3.40 -33.73
C SER A 36 4.97 3.80 -32.31
N ALA A 37 3.91 4.60 -32.21
CA ALA A 37 3.35 4.97 -30.92
C ALA A 37 2.86 3.75 -30.12
N ALA A 38 2.38 2.70 -30.80
CA ALA A 38 1.92 1.47 -30.19
C ALA A 38 3.09 0.66 -29.62
N ASP A 39 4.16 0.49 -30.39
CA ASP A 39 5.33 -0.28 -29.97
C ASP A 39 6.07 0.42 -28.82
N CYS A 40 6.17 1.75 -28.87
CA CYS A 40 6.72 2.52 -27.76
C CYS A 40 5.96 2.30 -26.44
N ARG A 41 4.62 2.30 -26.50
CA ARG A 41 3.80 2.03 -25.31
C ARG A 41 3.90 0.57 -24.87
N LYS A 42 3.98 -0.37 -25.81
CA LYS A 42 4.17 -1.80 -25.53
C LYS A 42 5.51 -2.08 -24.86
N ALA A 43 6.54 -1.31 -25.19
CA ALA A 43 7.83 -1.31 -24.50
C ALA A 43 7.79 -0.68 -23.09
N GLY A 44 6.62 -0.25 -22.60
CA GLY A 44 6.45 0.38 -21.29
C GLY A 44 6.86 1.86 -21.26
N CYS A 45 6.99 2.50 -22.42
CA CYS A 45 7.45 3.88 -22.53
C CYS A 45 6.36 4.86 -22.95
N CYS A 46 6.69 6.14 -22.84
CA CYS A 46 5.81 7.24 -23.15
C CYS A 46 6.03 7.70 -24.58
N PHE A 47 4.94 7.96 -25.31
CA PHE A 47 5.02 8.48 -26.67
C PHE A 47 4.41 9.88 -26.76
N ASN A 48 5.16 10.85 -27.29
CA ASN A 48 4.68 12.19 -27.60
C ASN A 48 5.51 12.81 -28.74
N ALA A 49 4.90 12.93 -29.92
CA ALA A 49 5.52 13.49 -31.13
C ALA A 49 5.26 15.00 -31.34
N SER A 50 4.64 15.67 -30.38
CA SER A 50 4.22 17.08 -30.53
C SER A 50 5.39 18.08 -30.49
N VAL A 51 6.60 17.63 -30.10
CA VAL A 51 7.78 18.48 -29.99
C VAL A 51 8.89 17.90 -30.89
N PRO A 52 9.37 18.64 -31.91
CA PRO A 52 10.48 18.20 -32.74
C PRO A 52 11.82 18.31 -32.00
N GLY A 53 12.84 17.61 -32.49
CA GLY A 53 14.21 17.70 -31.95
C GLY A 53 14.42 17.03 -30.59
N VAL A 54 13.43 16.31 -30.06
CA VAL A 54 13.52 15.53 -28.81
C VAL A 54 12.99 14.12 -29.02
N PRO A 55 13.35 13.14 -28.16
CA PRO A 55 12.81 11.79 -28.27
C PRO A 55 11.28 11.76 -28.16
N TRP A 56 10.64 11.18 -29.18
CA TRP A 56 9.19 10.96 -29.19
C TRP A 56 8.79 9.76 -28.36
N CYS A 57 9.61 8.71 -28.37
CA CYS A 57 9.51 7.59 -27.45
C CYS A 57 10.51 7.75 -26.32
N PHE A 58 10.03 7.90 -25.09
CA PHE A 58 10.87 8.23 -23.95
C PHE A 58 10.51 7.47 -22.68
N THR A 59 11.51 7.29 -21.82
CA THR A 59 11.36 6.57 -20.55
C THR A 59 10.37 7.26 -19.64
N ALA A 60 9.47 6.51 -19.03
CA ALA A 60 8.56 7.01 -18.01
C ALA A 60 9.29 7.47 -16.74
N LYS A 61 8.69 8.37 -15.95
CA LYS A 61 9.16 8.65 -14.59
C LYS A 61 9.07 7.39 -13.73
N PRO A 62 10.08 7.12 -12.87
CA PRO A 62 10.00 6.00 -11.95
C PRO A 62 8.77 6.15 -11.05
N LYS A 63 8.13 5.02 -10.74
CA LYS A 63 7.03 4.99 -9.77
C LYS A 63 7.59 5.39 -8.41
N LYS A 64 6.99 6.40 -7.79
CA LYS A 64 7.27 6.69 -6.39
C LYS A 64 6.58 5.63 -5.55
N VAL A 65 7.34 4.85 -4.80
CA VAL A 65 6.81 3.81 -3.92
C VAL A 65 7.27 4.07 -2.49
N LYS A 66 6.40 3.74 -1.53
CA LYS A 66 6.73 3.79 -0.10
C LYS A 66 6.49 2.44 0.55
N LYS A 67 7.33 2.13 1.53
CA LYS A 67 7.16 0.96 2.40
C LYS A 67 6.21 1.34 3.52
N VAL A 68 5.14 0.57 3.71
CA VAL A 68 4.15 0.77 4.77
C VAL A 68 3.99 -0.50 5.58
N CYS A 69 3.75 -0.33 6.88
CA CYS A 69 3.41 -1.45 7.75
C CYS A 69 1.91 -1.75 7.64
N PRO A 70 1.50 -2.90 7.08
CA PRO A 70 0.08 -3.23 6.97
C PRO A 70 -0.60 -3.28 8.35
N ALA A 71 -1.74 -2.61 8.47
CA ALA A 71 -2.51 -2.61 9.71
C ALA A 71 -3.27 -3.92 9.90
N ASP A 72 -3.91 -4.42 8.83
CA ASP A 72 -4.69 -5.66 8.83
C ASP A 72 -3.79 -6.86 9.17
N PRO A 73 -4.07 -7.59 10.28
CA PRO A 73 -3.33 -8.77 10.69
C PRO A 73 -3.33 -9.92 9.67
N ARG A 74 -4.39 -10.06 8.86
CA ARG A 74 -4.59 -11.19 7.93
C ARG A 74 -3.61 -11.18 6.76
N ILE A 75 -3.07 -10.01 6.44
CA ILE A 75 -2.16 -9.82 5.31
C ILE A 75 -0.69 -9.72 5.74
N ARG A 76 -0.41 -9.91 7.05
CA ARG A 76 0.94 -9.88 7.61
C ARG A 76 1.69 -11.15 7.23
N VAL A 77 2.86 -10.98 6.63
CA VAL A 77 3.78 -12.07 6.31
C VAL A 77 4.90 -12.06 7.33
N ASN A 78 5.14 -13.19 8.00
CA ASN A 78 6.12 -13.31 9.08
C ASN A 78 7.54 -12.93 8.60
N CYS A 79 8.25 -12.12 9.38
CA CYS A 79 9.64 -11.69 9.13
C CYS A 79 10.58 -11.99 10.32
N GLY A 80 10.10 -12.69 11.35
CA GLY A 80 10.83 -12.95 12.58
C GLY A 80 10.56 -14.36 13.10
N TYR A 81 10.48 -14.47 14.42
CA TYR A 81 10.21 -15.73 15.11
C TYR A 81 9.40 -15.48 16.39
N PRO A 82 8.76 -16.50 16.99
CA PRO A 82 8.02 -16.35 18.24
C PRO A 82 8.90 -15.80 19.37
N GLY A 83 8.43 -14.77 20.08
CA GLY A 83 9.19 -14.14 21.15
C GLY A 83 10.22 -13.09 20.71
N ILE A 84 10.33 -12.79 19.41
CA ILE A 84 11.20 -11.72 18.92
C ILE A 84 10.84 -10.37 19.56
N THR A 85 11.85 -9.60 19.97
CA THR A 85 11.63 -8.26 20.53
C THR A 85 11.30 -7.24 19.44
N ALA A 86 10.60 -6.16 19.81
CA ALA A 86 10.30 -5.06 18.88
C ALA A 86 11.58 -4.44 18.27
N LYS A 87 12.62 -4.30 19.08
CA LYS A 87 13.92 -3.75 18.67
C LYS A 87 14.61 -4.64 17.65
N GLU A 88 14.59 -5.95 17.88
CA GLU A 88 15.19 -6.91 16.94
C GLU A 88 14.38 -7.04 15.65
N CYS A 89 13.05 -7.00 15.72
CA CYS A 89 12.23 -6.99 14.51
C CYS A 89 12.51 -5.76 13.63
N THR A 90 12.64 -4.58 14.25
CA THR A 90 12.91 -3.33 13.52
C THR A 90 14.35 -3.25 13.01
N SER A 91 15.33 -3.84 13.70
CA SER A 91 16.71 -3.95 13.20
C SER A 91 16.79 -4.83 11.93
N ARG A 92 15.92 -5.86 11.84
CA ARG A 92 15.70 -6.68 10.63
C ARG A 92 14.92 -5.96 9.52
N LYS A 93 14.70 -4.64 9.65
CA LYS A 93 13.97 -3.79 8.69
C LYS A 93 12.51 -4.22 8.47
N CYS A 94 11.90 -4.81 9.50
CA CYS A 94 10.52 -5.24 9.49
C CYS A 94 9.63 -4.43 10.43
N CYS A 95 8.33 -4.60 10.26
CA CYS A 95 7.30 -3.96 11.06
C CYS A 95 7.01 -4.81 12.29
N PHE A 96 6.83 -4.15 13.44
CA PHE A 96 6.46 -4.83 14.67
C PHE A 96 5.12 -4.30 15.21
N ARG A 97 4.14 -5.20 15.43
CA ARG A 97 2.90 -4.92 16.16
C ARG A 97 2.46 -6.16 16.93
N ALA A 98 2.50 -6.10 18.26
CA ALA A 98 2.23 -7.23 19.16
C ALA A 98 0.74 -7.60 19.30
N HIS A 99 -0.12 -7.17 18.38
CA HIS A 99 -1.57 -7.42 18.45
C HIS A 99 -2.18 -7.61 17.05
N PRO A 100 -3.21 -8.47 16.90
CA PRO A 100 -3.75 -9.43 17.89
C PRO A 100 -2.81 -10.60 18.19
N ALA A 101 -3.18 -11.45 19.14
CA ALA A 101 -2.54 -12.76 19.31
C ALA A 101 -2.87 -13.68 18.12
N GLY A 102 -2.08 -14.75 17.95
CA GLY A 102 -2.30 -15.73 16.87
C GLY A 102 -1.90 -15.25 15.46
N VAL A 103 -1.23 -14.11 15.34
CA VAL A 103 -0.69 -13.58 14.08
C VAL A 103 0.78 -13.19 14.22
N PRO A 104 1.54 -13.07 13.11
CA PRO A 104 2.91 -12.59 13.18
C PRO A 104 2.99 -11.17 13.76
N TRP A 105 3.73 -11.03 14.86
CA TRP A 105 4.00 -9.73 15.48
C TRP A 105 5.14 -9.00 14.78
N CYS A 106 6.12 -9.73 14.26
CA CYS A 106 7.13 -9.22 13.35
C CYS A 106 6.81 -9.62 11.91
N PHE A 107 6.62 -8.64 11.03
CA PHE A 107 6.14 -8.89 9.68
C PHE A 107 6.75 -7.93 8.64
N TYR A 108 6.75 -8.36 7.38
CA TYR A 108 7.26 -7.55 6.28
C TYR A 108 6.40 -6.31 6.01
N HIS A 109 7.06 -5.24 5.57
CA HIS A 109 6.40 -4.07 4.98
C HIS A 109 5.76 -4.41 3.63
N ARG A 110 4.68 -3.72 3.27
CA ARG A 110 4.15 -3.70 1.90
C ARG A 110 4.68 -2.49 1.15
N THR A 111 4.89 -2.64 -0.15
CA THR A 111 5.20 -1.53 -1.06
C THR A 111 3.91 -1.00 -1.64
N VAL A 112 3.69 0.31 -1.56
CA VAL A 112 2.53 0.99 -2.15
C VAL A 112 2.99 2.16 -3.02
N GLU A 113 2.33 2.37 -4.15
CA GLU A 113 2.61 3.48 -5.06
C GLU A 113 2.06 4.79 -4.48
N GLU A 114 2.90 5.81 -4.43
CA GLU A 114 2.56 7.17 -3.99
C GLU A 114 1.73 7.85 -5.08
N GLY A 115 0.42 7.93 -4.85
CA GLY A 115 -0.57 8.39 -5.83
C GLY A 115 -1.86 7.55 -5.86
N ASN A 116 -1.88 6.40 -5.18
CA ASN A 116 -3.08 5.57 -5.02
C ASN A 116 -3.77 5.74 -3.66
N ILE A 117 -3.65 6.91 -3.03
CA ILE A 117 -4.47 7.28 -1.88
C ILE A 117 -5.61 8.13 -2.43
N SER A 118 -6.60 7.48 -3.04
CA SER A 118 -7.96 7.97 -2.83
C SER A 118 -8.25 7.69 -1.36
N HIS A 119 -8.41 8.75 -0.59
CA HIS A 119 -9.01 8.69 0.73
C HIS A 119 -10.53 8.41 0.57
N GLU A 120 -10.86 7.33 -0.13
CA GLU A 120 -12.20 6.86 -0.51
C GLU A 120 -11.91 5.51 -1.19
N THR A 121 -12.01 4.38 -0.51
CA THR A 121 -13.16 3.83 0.21
C THR A 121 -12.68 3.06 1.45
N LEU A 122 -12.87 3.65 2.63
CA LEU A 122 -13.34 2.80 3.73
C LEU A 122 -14.75 2.33 3.33
N PRO A 123 -15.17 1.10 3.65
CA PRO A 123 -16.60 0.77 3.62
C PRO A 123 -17.27 1.63 4.69
N VAL A 124 -17.71 2.83 4.30
CA VAL A 124 -18.69 3.58 5.07
C VAL A 124 -19.98 2.80 4.89
N CYS A 125 -20.40 2.08 5.91
CA CYS A 125 -21.73 1.51 5.95
C CYS A 125 -22.72 2.68 5.72
N PRO A 126 -23.55 2.66 4.66
CA PRO A 126 -24.47 3.76 4.35
C PRO A 126 -25.56 3.95 5.40
N HIS A 127 -25.68 3.01 6.34
CA HIS A 127 -26.52 3.08 7.51
C HIS A 127 -25.58 3.13 8.71
N GLY A 128 -25.55 4.29 9.38
CA GLY A 128 -24.52 4.66 10.36
C GLY A 128 -24.25 3.63 11.46
N CYS A 129 -23.14 3.83 12.18
CA CYS A 129 -22.76 3.02 13.33
C CYS A 129 -23.94 2.91 14.31
N PRO A 130 -24.40 1.69 14.67
CA PRO A 130 -25.33 1.56 15.78
C PRO A 130 -24.67 2.17 17.03
N ALA A 131 -25.39 3.07 17.69
CA ALA A 131 -24.94 3.68 18.92
C ALA A 131 -24.57 2.57 19.93
N ALA A 132 -23.40 2.70 20.55
CA ALA A 132 -23.01 1.83 21.65
C ALA A 132 -24.12 1.88 22.73
N PRO A 133 -24.63 0.73 23.22
CA PRO A 133 -25.57 0.74 24.33
C PRO A 133 -24.91 1.42 25.53
N LYS A 134 -25.65 2.36 26.13
CA LYS A 134 -25.21 3.05 27.35
C LYS A 134 -24.89 2.00 28.40
N GLN A 135 -23.68 2.06 28.95
CA GLN A 135 -23.35 1.33 30.17
C GLN A 135 -24.10 2.01 31.31
N ASP A 136 -25.28 1.48 31.63
CA ASP A 136 -25.96 1.82 32.87
C ASP A 136 -25.12 1.32 34.03
N LYS A 137 -24.64 2.27 34.83
CA LYS A 137 -24.03 1.99 36.13
C LYS A 137 -25.07 1.29 37.00
N LEU A 138 -24.77 0.09 37.48
CA LEU A 138 -25.34 -0.38 38.74
C LEU A 138 -24.28 -1.12 39.57
N SER A 139 -23.77 -0.36 40.54
CA SER A 139 -23.54 -0.73 41.94
C SER A 139 -22.64 -1.93 42.31
N SER A 140 -21.42 -1.56 42.70
CA SER A 140 -20.75 -1.84 43.98
C SER A 140 -20.46 -3.28 44.47
N PRO A 141 -19.39 -3.46 45.28
CA PRO A 141 -18.75 -4.74 45.58
C PRO A 141 -19.25 -5.36 46.88
N SER A 142 -19.60 -6.65 46.88
CA SER A 142 -19.48 -7.58 48.01
C SER A 142 -20.18 -8.90 47.69
N GLN A 143 -19.61 -10.02 48.16
CA GLN A 143 -20.08 -11.42 48.02
C GLN A 143 -19.77 -11.94 46.60
N TRP A 144 -18.93 -12.95 46.33
CA TRP A 144 -18.73 -14.30 46.88
C TRP A 144 -17.21 -14.62 46.69
N GLY A 145 -16.42 -15.21 47.59
CA GLY A 145 -16.64 -16.40 48.42
C GLY A 145 -16.03 -17.65 47.77
N PHE A 146 -14.71 -17.88 47.94
CA PHE A 146 -13.96 -19.17 47.83
C PHE A 146 -13.98 -19.93 46.48
N ARG A 147 -12.96 -20.65 45.97
CA ARG A 147 -11.82 -21.41 46.53
C ARG A 147 -10.62 -21.40 45.56
N VAL A 148 -9.43 -21.54 46.13
CA VAL A 148 -8.16 -21.82 45.44
C VAL A 148 -8.05 -23.33 45.20
N PRO A 149 -7.80 -23.84 43.97
CA PRO A 149 -7.42 -25.23 43.76
C PRO A 149 -5.93 -25.40 44.10
N ARG A 150 -5.63 -26.37 44.97
CA ARG A 150 -4.26 -26.81 45.28
C ARG A 150 -3.80 -27.79 44.20
N ALA A 151 -2.62 -27.55 43.63
CA ALA A 151 -1.74 -28.55 43.01
C ALA A 151 -0.30 -28.16 43.36
#